data_AF-S6T516-F1
#
_entry.id   AF-S6T516-F1
#
_cell.length_a   1.000
_cell.length_b   1.000
_cell.length_c   1.000
_cell.angle_alpha   90.00
_cell.angle_beta   90.00
_cell.angle_gamma   90.00
#
_symmetry.space_group_name_H-M   'P 1'
#
loop_
_entity.id
_entity.type
_entity.pdbx_description
1 polymer ?
#
loop_
_entity_poly.entity_id
_entity_poly.type
_entity_poly.pdbx_seq_one_letter_code
_entity_poly.pdbx_strand_id
1 'polypeptide(L)'
;QACQASTLHRALFAAEPHLYFRESLLMLYVLAELGNGNGYAEPLPDRLSRAMFNTPLGVVSFDQGECRNVSTRLWALGPAGLYPAI
;
A
#
# COMPACT_ATOMS: atom_id res chain seq x y z
N GLN A 1 18.27 2.43 0.81
CA GLN A 1 17.62 3.63 1.40
C GLN A 1 16.33 3.16 2.06
N ALA A 2 16.07 3.47 3.34
CA ALA A 2 14.84 3.03 4.00
C ALA A 2 13.63 3.81 3.46
N CYS A 3 12.55 3.13 3.09
CA CYS A 3 11.31 3.74 2.64
C CYS A 3 10.72 4.61 3.77
N GLN A 4 10.10 5.75 3.44
CA GLN A 4 9.47 6.63 4.45
C GLN A 4 8.46 5.90 5.34
N ALA A 5 7.73 4.91 4.80
CA ALA A 5 6.83 4.05 5.56
C ALA A 5 7.57 3.32 6.71
N SER A 6 8.79 2.86 6.45
CA SER A 6 9.59 2.13 7.43
C SER A 6 10.04 3.03 8.58
N THR A 7 10.43 4.26 8.25
CA THR A 7 10.78 5.28 9.24
C THR A 7 9.57 5.65 10.10
N LEU A 8 8.40 5.86 9.49
CA LEU A 8 7.17 6.19 10.20
C LEU A 8 6.73 5.07 11.16
N HIS A 9 6.77 3.80 10.72
CA HIS A 9 6.44 2.67 11.59
C HIS A 9 7.34 2.61 12.82
N ARG A 10 8.65 2.71 12.62
CA ARG A 10 9.61 2.68 13.74
C ARG A 10 9.37 3.80 14.72
N ALA A 11 9.02 4.99 14.24
CA ALA A 11 8.67 6.12 15.10
C ALA A 11 7.41 5.87 15.95
N LEU A 12 6.41 5.17 15.41
CA LEU A 12 5.14 4.90 16.09
C LEU A 12 5.18 3.67 17.01
N PHE A 13 5.92 2.62 16.64
CA PHE A 13 5.82 1.31 17.28
C PHE A 13 7.15 0.77 17.83
N ALA A 14 8.27 1.49 17.66
CA ALA A 14 9.61 1.07 18.07
C ALA A 14 10.03 -0.33 17.54
N ALA A 15 9.44 -0.76 16.41
CA ALA A 15 9.67 -2.06 15.78
C ALA A 15 9.83 -1.92 14.25
N GLU A 16 10.41 -2.92 13.60
CA GLU A 16 10.42 -2.98 12.13
C GLU A 16 9.00 -3.20 11.58
N PRO A 17 8.63 -2.58 10.45
CA PRO A 17 7.32 -2.80 9.86
C PRO A 17 7.23 -4.21 9.30
N HIS A 18 6.21 -4.94 9.75
CA HIS A 18 5.74 -6.10 8.98
C HIS A 18 5.19 -5.61 7.63
N LEU A 19 5.29 -6.43 6.57
CA LEU A 19 4.87 -6.01 5.22
C LEU A 19 3.45 -5.45 5.16
N TYR A 20 2.55 -6.02 5.96
CA TYR A 20 1.17 -5.58 6.01
C TYR A 20 1.04 -4.12 6.43
N PHE A 21 1.94 -3.57 7.24
CA PHE A 21 1.83 -2.18 7.69
C PHE A 21 1.83 -1.20 6.52
N ARG A 22 2.80 -1.32 5.61
CA ARG A 22 2.93 -0.40 4.48
C ARG A 22 1.72 -0.52 3.55
N GLU A 23 1.35 -1.75 3.20
CA GLU A 23 0.25 -1.98 2.26
C GLU A 23 -1.11 -1.60 2.84
N SER A 24 -1.33 -1.85 4.14
CA SER A 24 -2.53 -1.38 4.84
C SER A 24 -2.60 0.15 4.90
N LEU A 25 -1.49 0.85 5.14
CA LEU A 25 -1.49 2.31 5.11
C LEU A 25 -1.78 2.87 3.71
N LEU A 26 -1.19 2.28 2.66
CA LEU A 26 -1.49 2.68 1.28
C LEU A 26 -2.98 2.53 0.96
N MET A 27 -3.57 1.39 1.35
CA MET A 27 -5.02 1.15 1.21
C MET A 27 -5.84 2.22 1.93
N LEU A 28 -5.48 2.58 3.16
CA LEU A 28 -6.19 3.61 3.93
C LEU A 28 -6.12 4.99 3.27
N TYR A 29 -4.97 5.38 2.70
CA TYR A 29 -4.85 6.63 1.94
C TYR A 29 -5.75 6.63 0.70
N VAL A 30 -5.77 5.53 -0.07
CA VAL A 30 -6.65 5.39 -1.24
C VAL A 30 -8.13 5.51 -0.82
N LEU A 31 -8.53 4.85 0.26
CA LEU A 31 -9.91 4.92 0.77
C LEU A 31 -10.28 6.35 1.22
N ALA A 32 -9.36 7.08 1.85
CA ALA A 32 -9.60 8.46 2.24
C ALA A 32 -9.82 9.38 1.02
N GLU A 33 -8.97 9.26 -0.02
CA GLU A 33 -9.13 10.00 -1.27
C GLU A 33 -10.44 9.65 -2.01
N LEU A 34 -10.81 8.36 -2.00
CA LEU A 34 -12.09 7.92 -2.55
C LEU A 34 -13.28 8.54 -1.79
N GLY A 35 -13.20 8.61 -0.46
CA GLY A 35 -14.23 9.21 0.40
C GLY A 35 -14.34 10.73 0.31
N ASN A 36 -13.24 11.43 -0.02
CA ASN A 36 -13.21 12.89 -0.10
C ASN A 36 -13.68 13.48 -1.44
N GLY A 37 -13.76 12.67 -2.51
CA GLY A 37 -14.16 13.16 -3.83
C GLY A 37 -15.68 13.17 -4.04
N ASN A 38 -16.19 14.18 -4.73
CA ASN A 38 -17.61 14.33 -5.17
C ASN A 38 -18.11 13.21 -6.14
N GLY A 39 -17.36 12.13 -6.31
CA GLY A 39 -17.58 11.08 -7.31
C GLY A 39 -18.62 10.02 -6.95
N TYR A 40 -19.61 10.33 -6.12
CA TYR A 40 -20.68 9.37 -5.74
C TYR A 40 -21.49 8.85 -6.95
N ALA A 41 -21.39 9.49 -8.11
CA ALA A 41 -22.08 9.09 -9.33
C ALA A 41 -21.26 8.13 -10.22
N GLU A 42 -19.94 8.02 -10.06
CA GLU A 42 -19.11 7.14 -10.88
C GLU A 42 -18.95 5.76 -10.20
N PRO A 43 -19.14 4.65 -10.92
CA PRO A 43 -18.83 3.33 -10.39
C PRO A 43 -17.38 3.25 -9.89
N LEU A 44 -17.19 2.66 -8.71
CA LEU A 44 -15.86 2.54 -8.09
C LEU A 44 -14.79 1.91 -9.02
N PRO A 45 -15.07 0.86 -9.81
CA PRO A 45 -14.09 0.29 -10.73
C PRO A 45 -13.57 1.31 -11.77
N ASP A 46 -14.47 2.13 -12.32
CA ASP A 46 -14.13 3.14 -13.32
C ASP A 46 -13.22 4.21 -12.70
N ARG A 47 -13.57 4.66 -11.48
CA ARG A 47 -12.77 5.62 -10.72
C ARG A 47 -11.38 5.09 -10.38
N LEU A 48 -11.28 3.82 -9.98
CA LEU A 48 -9.99 3.17 -9.69
C LEU A 48 -9.12 3.06 -10.95
N SER A 49 -9.71 2.75 -12.11
CA SER A 49 -8.98 2.56 -13.37
C SER A 49 -8.36 3.85 -13.93
N ARG A 50 -8.93 5.01 -13.61
CA ARG A 50 -8.52 6.33 -14.15
C ARG A 50 -7.68 7.16 -13.19
N ALA A 51 -7.71 6.85 -11.90
CA ALA A 51 -7.06 7.64 -10.87
C ALA A 51 -5.63 7.20 -10.58
N MET A 52 -4.78 8.19 -10.27
CA MET A 52 -3.52 7.99 -9.57
C MET A 52 -3.64 8.59 -8.18
N PHE A 53 -3.37 7.80 -7.15
CA PHE A 53 -3.45 8.21 -5.76
C PHE A 53 -2.03 8.56 -5.27
N ASN A 54 -1.76 9.84 -5.08
CA ASN A 54 -0.49 10.30 -4.55
C ASN A 54 -0.53 10.17 -3.02
N THR A 55 0.19 9.20 -2.47
CA THR A 55 0.31 9.02 -1.02
C THR A 55 1.70 9.45 -0.55
N PRO A 56 1.87 9.79 0.74
CA PRO A 56 3.20 10.01 1.33
C PRO A 56 4.14 8.79 1.21
N LEU A 57 3.61 7.60 0.93
CA LEU A 57 4.38 6.35 0.82
C LEU A 57 4.65 5.92 -0.62
N GLY A 58 4.22 6.72 -1.60
CA GLY A 58 4.35 6.48 -3.04
C GLY A 58 3.02 6.59 -3.79
N VAL A 59 3.10 6.51 -5.12
CA VAL A 59 1.92 6.52 -5.99
C VAL A 59 1.25 5.15 -5.99
N VAL A 60 -0.07 5.12 -5.87
CA VAL A 60 -0.90 3.92 -6.05
C VAL A 60 -1.79 4.13 -7.26
N SER A 61 -1.94 3.10 -8.10
CA SER A 61 -2.81 3.12 -9.27
C SER A 61 -3.29 1.70 -9.56
N PHE A 62 -4.36 1.57 -10.33
CA PHE A 62 -4.99 0.28 -10.59
C PHE A 62 -5.08 -0.02 -12.09
N ASP A 63 -5.14 -1.31 -12.42
CA ASP A 63 -5.45 -1.86 -13.74
C ASP A 63 -6.48 -2.97 -13.59
N GLN A 64 -7.65 -2.84 -14.23
CA GLN A 64 -8.71 -3.85 -14.14
C GLN A 64 -9.08 -4.27 -12.69
N GLY A 65 -8.97 -3.34 -11.73
CA GLY A 65 -9.22 -3.60 -10.31
C GLY A 65 -8.01 -4.11 -9.51
N GLU A 66 -6.90 -4.45 -10.17
CA GLU A 66 -5.66 -4.88 -9.54
C GLU A 66 -4.72 -3.70 -9.29
N CYS A 67 -4.05 -3.66 -8.15
CA CYS A 67 -3.08 -2.61 -7.85
C CYS A 67 -1.81 -2.79 -8.70
N ARG A 68 -1.39 -1.73 -9.40
CA ARG A 68 -0.17 -1.73 -10.22
C ARG A 68 1.07 -1.79 -9.33
N ASN A 69 2.13 -2.41 -9.84
CA ASN A 69 3.43 -2.54 -9.16
C ASN A 69 3.40 -3.34 -7.86
N VAL A 70 2.35 -4.14 -7.61
CA VAL A 70 2.38 -5.13 -6.54
C VAL A 70 3.31 -6.26 -6.95
N SER A 71 4.30 -6.54 -6.09
CA SER A 71 5.18 -7.69 -6.24
C SER A 71 4.76 -8.79 -5.27
N THR A 72 4.43 -9.97 -5.79
CA THR A 72 4.38 -11.17 -4.96
C THR A 72 5.82 -11.54 -4.59
N ARG A 73 6.12 -11.58 -3.30
CA ARG A 73 7.38 -12.15 -2.80
C ARG A 73 7.14 -13.56 -2.32
N LEU A 74 8.01 -14.48 -2.70
CA LEU A 74 8.07 -15.78 -2.06
C LEU A 74 8.68 -15.58 -0.66
N TRP A 75 8.18 -16.31 0.32
CA TRP A 75 8.66 -16.23 1.70
C TRP A 75 9.21 -17.58 2.13
N ALA A 76 10.35 -17.55 2.80
CA ALA A 76 10.89 -18.70 3.49
C ALA A 76 10.80 -18.48 5.01
N LEU A 77 10.62 -19.57 5.75
CA LEU A 77 10.60 -19.56 7.20
C LEU A 77 12.03 -19.68 7.73
N GLY A 78 12.46 -18.73 8.56
CA GLY A 78 13.75 -18.73 9.22
C GLY A 78 13.63 -18.65 10.75
N PRO A 79 14.75 -18.72 11.49
CA PRO A 79 14.75 -18.74 12.95
C PRO A 79 14.13 -17.51 13.61
N ALA A 80 14.16 -16.36 12.91
CA ALA A 80 13.57 -15.10 13.36
C ALA A 80 12.21 -14.79 12.71
N GLY A 81 11.60 -15.76 12.02
CA GLY A 81 10.33 -15.59 11.29
C GLY A 81 10.50 -15.59 9.78
N LEU A 82 9.52 -15.01 9.07
CA LEU A 82 9.49 -14.98 7.61
C LEU A 82 10.56 -14.03 7.05
N TYR A 83 11.28 -14.48 6.03
CA TYR A 83 12.21 -13.66 5.26
C TYR A 83 11.95 -13.84 3.75
N PRO A 84 12.31 -12.84 2.90
CA PRO A 84 12.12 -12.96 1.46
C PRO A 84 12.93 -14.13 0.89
N ALA A 85 12.26 -15.08 0.26
CA ALA A 85 12.88 -16.02 -0.66
C ALA A 85 13.13 -15.28 -1.99
N ILE A 86 14.31 -15.52 -2.56
CA ILE A 86 14.89 -14.90 -3.76
C ILE A 86 13.83 -14.50 -4.80
#